data_AF-A0A2M7PJJ8-F1
#
_entry.id   AF-A0A2M7PJJ8-F1
#
_cell.length_a   1.000
_cell.length_b   1.000
_cell.length_c   1.000
_cell.angle_alpha   90.00
_cell.angle_beta   90.00
_cell.angle_gamma   90.00
#
_symmetry.space_group_name_H-M   'P 1'
#
loop_
_entity.id
_entity.type
_entity.pdbx_description
1 polymer ?
#
loop_
_entity_poly.entity_id
_entity_poly.type
_entity_poly.pdbx_seq_one_letter_code
_entity_poly.pdbx_strand_id
1 'polypeptide(L)'
;MPIFVSNFSPIQLRVDKGALWENFLVSERKKWLNNNMLDTLSYFWRTTQQQEIDYVENRDGEIHAYEFKWSGKEQSRFPITFTKAYPTSKTSLITPLNYMDFIGN
;
A
#
# COMPACT_ATOMS: atom_id res chain seq x y z
N MET A 1 -6.05 -7.71 -9.65
CA MET A 1 -6.29 -7.47 -11.09
C MET A 1 -4.96 -7.60 -11.83
N PRO A 2 -4.87 -8.25 -13.01
CA PRO A 2 -3.58 -8.42 -13.69
C PRO A 2 -3.03 -7.09 -14.23
N ILE A 3 -1.71 -6.91 -14.18
CA ILE A 3 -1.00 -5.78 -14.78
C ILE A 3 -0.61 -6.13 -16.22
N PHE A 4 -0.89 -5.23 -17.17
CA PHE A 4 -0.54 -5.42 -18.58
C PHE A 4 0.77 -4.70 -18.95
N VAL A 5 1.85 -5.46 -19.13
CA VAL A 5 3.22 -4.94 -19.32
C VAL A 5 3.43 -4.25 -20.68
N SER A 6 2.67 -4.62 -21.72
CA SER A 6 2.77 -4.02 -23.08
C SER A 6 1.63 -3.05 -23.42
N ASN A 7 0.91 -2.57 -22.41
CA ASN A 7 -0.10 -1.55 -22.62
C ASN A 7 0.56 -0.16 -22.53
N PHE A 8 0.55 0.61 -23.63
CA PHE A 8 1.10 1.96 -23.70
C PHE A 8 0.01 3.05 -23.72
N SER A 9 -1.24 2.69 -23.45
CA SER A 9 -2.33 3.66 -23.34
C SER A 9 -2.06 4.65 -22.19
N PRO A 10 -2.49 5.92 -22.32
CA PRO A 10 -2.46 6.89 -21.23
C PRO A 10 -3.05 6.32 -19.94
N ILE A 11 -2.43 6.60 -18.79
CA ILE A 11 -2.80 6.03 -17.47
C ILE A 11 -4.29 6.22 -17.14
N GLN A 12 -4.91 7.31 -17.60
CA GLN A 12 -6.32 7.60 -17.38
C GLN A 12 -7.26 6.58 -18.04
N LEU A 13 -6.83 6.00 -19.15
CA LEU A 13 -7.58 5.02 -19.96
C LEU A 13 -7.28 3.57 -19.54
N ARG A 14 -6.29 3.36 -18.68
CA ARG A 14 -5.89 2.02 -18.24
C ARG A 14 -6.86 1.48 -17.20
N VAL A 15 -7.30 0.25 -17.42
CA VAL A 15 -8.14 -0.50 -16.48
C VAL A 15 -7.34 -1.00 -15.27
N ASP A 16 -6.04 -1.23 -15.44
CA ASP A 16 -5.11 -1.74 -14.42
C ASP A 16 -4.39 -0.63 -13.64
N LYS A 17 -4.83 0.63 -13.76
CA LYS A 17 -4.18 1.79 -13.09
C LYS A 17 -4.08 1.66 -11.57
N GLY A 18 -5.05 1.01 -10.92
CA GLY A 18 -5.01 0.75 -9.48
C GLY A 18 -3.89 -0.23 -9.11
N ALA A 19 -3.85 -1.38 -9.78
CA ALA A 19 -2.80 -2.39 -9.56
C ALA A 19 -1.40 -1.85 -9.90
N LEU A 20 -1.27 -1.02 -10.94
CA LEU A 20 -0.02 -0.32 -11.26
C LEU A 20 0.39 0.63 -10.14
N TRP A 21 -0.57 1.39 -9.59
CA TRP A 21 -0.34 2.32 -8.50
C TRP A 21 0.16 1.61 -7.25
N GLU A 22 -0.52 0.54 -6.83
CA GLU A 22 -0.09 -0.31 -5.72
C GLU A 22 1.33 -0.84 -5.94
N ASN A 23 1.60 -1.40 -7.12
CA ASN A 23 2.92 -1.96 -7.44
C ASN A 23 4.02 -0.90 -7.44
N PHE A 24 3.74 0.29 -7.98
CA PHE A 24 4.65 1.44 -7.93
C PHE A 24 4.97 1.80 -6.48
N LEU A 25 3.97 1.97 -5.62
CA LEU A 25 4.16 2.36 -4.22
C LEU A 25 5.00 1.33 -3.45
N VAL A 26 4.70 0.04 -3.56
CA VAL A 26 5.48 -1.01 -2.89
C VAL A 26 6.93 -1.00 -3.38
N SER A 27 7.14 -0.83 -4.69
CA SER A 27 8.47 -0.82 -5.30
C SER A 27 9.30 0.36 -4.82
N GLU A 28 8.74 1.57 -4.83
CA GLU A 28 9.43 2.77 -4.37
C GLU A 28 9.67 2.74 -2.86
N ARG A 29 8.69 2.27 -2.07
CA ARG A 29 8.86 2.12 -0.63
C ARG A 29 9.98 1.17 -0.28
N LYS A 30 10.08 0.03 -0.96
CA LYS A 30 11.16 -0.94 -0.78
C LYS A 30 12.53 -0.32 -1.10
N LYS A 31 12.63 0.45 -2.19
CA LYS A 31 13.86 1.19 -2.53
C LYS A 31 14.23 2.18 -1.43
N TRP A 32 13.27 2.96 -0.96
CA TRP A 32 13.50 3.93 0.12
C TRP A 32 13.98 3.28 1.41
N LEU A 33 13.32 2.20 1.85
CA LEU A 33 13.73 1.44 3.04
C LEU A 33 15.17 0.95 2.92
N ASN A 34 15.51 0.38 1.76
CA ASN A 34 16.86 -0.13 1.50
C ASN A 34 17.92 0.99 1.44
N ASN A 35 17.62 2.11 0.79
CA ASN A 35 18.53 3.25 0.67
C ASN A 35 18.83 3.90 2.03
N ASN A 36 17.89 3.82 2.97
CA ASN A 36 18.05 4.32 4.34
C ASN A 36 18.53 3.24 5.32
N MET A 37 18.84 2.03 4.85
CA MET A 37 19.27 0.89 5.68
C MET A 37 18.30 0.59 6.84
N LEU A 38 17.00 0.74 6.60
CA LEU A 38 15.97 0.45 7.57
C LEU A 38 15.56 -1.02 7.48
N ASP A 39 15.91 -1.79 8.52
CA ASP A 39 15.46 -3.18 8.65
C ASP A 39 13.99 -3.23 9.03
N THR A 40 13.14 -3.10 8.02
CA THR A 40 11.68 -3.17 8.14
C THR A 40 11.17 -4.44 7.51
N LEU A 41 10.37 -5.19 8.27
CA LEU A 41 9.73 -6.40 7.75
C LEU A 41 8.43 -6.02 7.03
N SER A 42 8.31 -6.40 5.75
CA SER A 42 7.13 -6.09 4.93
C SER A 42 6.28 -7.33 4.66
N TYR A 43 4.97 -7.18 4.70
CA TYR A 43 3.99 -8.25 4.56
C TYR A 43 2.79 -7.82 3.71
N PHE A 44 2.15 -8.81 3.08
CA PHE A 44 0.79 -8.69 2.55
C PHE A 44 -0.15 -9.39 3.52
N TRP A 45 -1.22 -8.72 3.93
CA TRP A 45 -2.15 -9.28 4.91
C TRP A 45 -3.46 -9.71 4.24
N ARG A 46 -3.91 -10.93 4.53
CA ARG A 46 -5.18 -11.46 4.05
C ARG A 46 -5.81 -12.44 5.03
N THR A 47 -7.12 -12.58 5.00
CA THR A 47 -7.85 -13.60 5.77
C THR A 47 -8.49 -14.67 4.87
N THR A 48 -8.93 -15.77 5.49
CA THR A 48 -9.75 -16.79 4.83
C THR A 48 -11.09 -16.24 4.35
N GLN A 49 -11.56 -15.14 4.94
CA GLN A 49 -12.78 -14.41 4.55
C GLN A 49 -12.50 -13.35 3.46
N GLN A 50 -11.35 -13.42 2.79
CA GLN A 50 -10.97 -12.54 1.67
C GLN A 50 -10.94 -11.05 2.04
N GLN A 51 -10.70 -10.72 3.32
CA GLN A 51 -10.32 -9.36 3.70
C GLN A 51 -8.83 -9.20 3.48
N GLU A 52 -8.43 -8.05 2.96
CA GLU A 52 -7.05 -7.77 2.54
C GLU A 52 -6.62 -6.40 3.06
N ILE A 53 -5.31 -6.23 3.22
CA ILE A 53 -4.64 -4.94 3.34
C ILE A 53 -3.47 -4.96 2.38
N ASP A 54 -3.38 -3.93 1.54
CA ASP A 54 -2.42 -3.87 0.43
C ASP A 54 -0.97 -4.01 0.89
N TYR A 55 -0.59 -3.41 2.02
CA TYR A 55 0.79 -3.44 2.47
C TYR A 55 0.91 -3.20 3.98
N VAL A 56 1.73 -4.01 4.66
CA VAL A 56 1.98 -3.91 6.09
C VAL A 56 3.48 -3.91 6.34
N GLU A 57 3.95 -3.02 7.21
CA GLU A 57 5.32 -2.96 7.69
C GLU A 57 5.35 -3.19 9.22
N ASN A 58 6.35 -3.93 9.69
CA ASN A 58 6.73 -3.98 11.10
C ASN A 58 8.07 -3.26 11.27
N ARG A 59 8.04 -2.15 12.00
CA ARG A 59 9.20 -1.32 12.32
C ARG A 59 9.41 -1.37 13.83
N ASP A 60 10.43 -2.09 14.28
CA ASP A 60 10.78 -2.18 15.70
C ASP A 60 9.62 -2.60 16.63
N GLY A 61 8.70 -3.44 16.14
CA GLY A 61 7.52 -3.90 16.87
C GLY A 61 6.26 -3.04 16.67
N GLU A 62 6.36 -1.89 15.98
CA GLU A 62 5.20 -1.10 15.57
C GLU A 62 4.68 -1.57 14.20
N ILE A 63 3.39 -1.89 14.14
CA ILE A 63 2.72 -2.28 12.90
C ILE A 63 2.18 -1.04 12.20
N HIS A 64 2.58 -0.87 10.95
CA HIS A 64 2.07 0.14 10.05
C HIS A 64 1.34 -0.53 8.89
N ALA A 65 0.05 -0.23 8.73
CA ALA A 65 -0.79 -0.76 7.67
C ALA A 65 -1.14 0.33 6.66
N TYR A 66 -1.04 0.00 5.39
CA TYR A 66 -1.22 0.90 4.28
C TYR A 66 -2.24 0.36 3.30
N GLU A 67 -3.13 1.26 2.88
CA GLU A 67 -4.12 1.04 1.83
C GLU A 67 -3.84 2.02 0.71
N PHE A 68 -3.87 1.56 -0.54
CA PHE A 68 -3.48 2.34 -1.70
C PHE A 68 -4.70 2.65 -2.55
N LYS A 69 -4.94 3.93 -2.81
CA LYS A 69 -6.01 4.35 -3.72
C LYS A 69 -5.55 5.39 -4.71
N TRP A 70 -5.76 5.09 -5.99
CA TRP A 70 -5.51 6.05 -7.07
C TRP A 70 -6.44 7.29 -6.98
N SER A 71 -7.67 7.13 -6.50
CA SER A 71 -8.63 8.23 -6.33
C SER A 71 -8.74 8.62 -4.86
N GLY A 72 -8.45 9.88 -4.54
CA GLY A 72 -8.56 10.42 -3.16
C GLY A 72 -10.00 10.67 -2.68
N LYS A 73 -11.03 10.34 -3.47
CA LYS A 73 -12.44 10.55 -3.08
C LYS A 73 -12.97 9.48 -2.13
N GLU A 74 -12.34 8.32 -2.06
CA GLU A 74 -12.81 7.22 -1.24
C GLU A 74 -12.11 7.22 0.10
N GLN A 75 -12.88 7.27 1.18
CA GLN A 75 -12.35 7.00 2.51
C GLN A 75 -11.90 5.54 2.56
N SER A 76 -10.67 5.30 3.02
CA SER A 76 -10.24 3.94 3.32
C SER A 76 -10.91 3.50 4.62
N ARG A 77 -11.44 2.28 4.61
CA ARG A 77 -11.92 1.59 5.80
C ARG A 77 -11.09 0.33 5.96
N PHE A 78 -10.10 0.40 6.84
CA PHE A 78 -9.35 -0.79 7.24
C PHE A 78 -10.31 -1.83 7.83
N PRO A 79 -10.13 -3.13 7.53
CA PRO A 79 -10.99 -4.17 8.07
C PRO A 79 -11.04 -4.14 9.60
N ILE A 80 -12.24 -4.18 10.18
CA ILE A 80 -12.42 -4.23 11.64
C ILE A 80 -11.67 -5.43 12.24
N THR A 81 -11.61 -6.54 11.51
CA THR A 81 -10.84 -7.73 11.90
C THR A 81 -9.37 -7.40 12.11
N PHE A 82 -8.78 -6.59 11.23
CA PHE A 82 -7.38 -6.19 11.34
C PHE A 82 -7.16 -5.26 12.54
N THR A 83 -7.98 -4.20 12.66
CA THR A 83 -7.81 -3.23 13.75
C THR A 83 -8.07 -3.83 15.12
N LYS A 84 -8.92 -4.87 15.23
CA LYS A 84 -9.08 -5.65 16.47
C LYS A 84 -7.90 -6.58 16.75
N ALA A 85 -7.32 -7.21 15.73
CA ALA A 85 -6.17 -8.09 15.88
C ALA A 85 -4.89 -7.32 16.24
N TYR A 86 -4.75 -6.10 15.71
CA TYR A 86 -3.60 -5.22 15.89
C TYR A 86 -4.05 -3.84 16.39
N PRO A 87 -4.50 -3.72 17.65
CA PRO A 87 -5.12 -2.49 18.18
C PRO A 87 -4.18 -1.29 18.26
N THR A 88 -2.87 -1.53 18.30
CA THR A 88 -1.84 -0.48 18.31
C THR A 88 -1.29 -0.15 16.93
N SER A 89 -1.84 -0.76 15.87
CA SER A 89 -1.37 -0.51 14.51
C SER A 89 -1.72 0.91 14.04
N LYS A 90 -0.81 1.51 13.28
CA LYS A 90 -1.02 2.78 12.59
C LYS A 90 -1.53 2.48 11.19
N THR A 91 -2.66 3.09 10.82
CA THR A 91 -3.30 2.85 9.52
C THR A 91 -3.24 4.11 8.66
N SER A 92 -2.77 4.01 7.42
CA SER A 92 -2.63 5.15 6.51
C SER A 92 -3.16 4.85 5.12
N LEU A 93 -3.94 5.78 4.57
CA LEU A 93 -4.37 5.75 3.16
C LEU A 93 -3.37 6.54 2.31
N ILE A 94 -2.79 5.89 1.31
CA ILE A 94 -1.87 6.50 0.36
C ILE A 94 -2.56 6.73 -0.98
N THR A 95 -2.48 7.96 -1.46
CA THR A 95 -3.11 8.47 -2.68
C THR A 95 -2.11 9.31 -3.47
N PRO A 96 -2.41 9.64 -4.74
CA PRO A 96 -1.58 10.57 -5.50
C PRO A 96 -1.35 11.94 -4.83
N LEU A 97 -2.16 12.31 -3.82
CA LEU A 97 -2.01 13.57 -3.09
C LEU A 97 -0.95 13.52 -1.97
N ASN A 98 -0.63 12.34 -1.43
CA ASN A 98 0.25 12.20 -0.25
C ASN A 98 1.32 11.11 -0.40
N TYR A 99 1.45 10.48 -1.57
CA TYR A 99 2.38 9.36 -1.74
C TYR A 99 3.86 9.73 -1.59
N MET A 100 4.22 10.98 -1.84
CA MET A 100 5.61 11.45 -1.68
C MET A 100 6.11 11.27 -0.24
N ASP A 101 5.25 11.50 0.74
CA ASP A 101 5.57 11.27 2.16
C ASP A 101 5.77 9.78 2.47
N PHE A 102 5.12 8.89 1.70
CA PHE A 102 5.24 7.45 1.85
C PHE A 102 6.50 6.89 1.19
N ILE A 103 6.83 7.31 -0.03
CA ILE A 103 8.01 6.82 -0.76
C ILE A 103 9.30 7.54 -0.33
N GLY A 104 9.17 8.57 0.49
CA GLY A 104 10.26 9.37 1.04
C GLY A 104 10.91 10.24 -0.03
N ASN A 105 10.60 11.53 0.03
CA ASN A 105 11.22 12.58 -0.79
C ASN A 105 12.74 12.42 -0.92
#